data_AF-A0A5D4SNR8-F1
#
_entry.id   AF-A0A5D4SNR8-F1
#
_cell.length_a   1.000
_cell.length_b   1.000
_cell.length_c   1.000
_cell.angle_alpha   90.00
_cell.angle_beta   90.00
_cell.angle_gamma   90.00
#
_symmetry.space_group_name_H-M   'P 1'
#
loop_
_entity.id
_entity.type
_entity.pdbx_description
1 polymer ?
#
loop_
_entity_poly.entity_id
_entity_poly.type
_entity_poly.pdbx_seq_one_letter_code
_entity_poly.pdbx_strand_id
1 'polypeptide(L)' 'MNVGAGIILLIMGAVLLITGCSILKLNKKAASLTLAFATIILCISVLLLTGIYDPYSNHIH' A
#
# COMPACT_ATOMS: atom_id res chain seq x y z
N MET A 1 5.38 8.36 15.19
CA MET A 1 5.70 8.03 13.77
C MET A 1 5.51 6.53 13.58
N ASN A 2 4.52 6.06 12.80
CA ASN A 2 4.21 4.62 12.69
C ASN A 2 4.96 3.94 11.52
N VAL A 3 6.29 3.97 11.61
CA VAL A 3 7.20 3.41 10.60
C VAL A 3 7.00 1.89 10.44
N GLY A 4 6.69 1.19 11.54
CA GLY A 4 6.42 -0.26 11.53
C GLY A 4 5.22 -0.63 10.65
N ALA A 5 4.07 0.03 10.84
CA ALA A 5 2.90 -0.18 9.99
C ALA A 5 3.18 0.16 8.53
N GLY A 6 3.92 1.25 8.29
CA GLY A 6 4.37 1.65 6.96
C GLY A 6 5.15 0.56 6.24
N ILE A 7 6.12 -0.08 6.89
CA ILE A 7 6.94 -1.17 6.32
C ILE A 7 6.08 -2.40 5.98
N ILE A 8 5.15 -2.78 6.86
CA ILE A 8 4.26 -3.93 6.62
C ILE A 8 3.39 -3.66 5.38
N LEU A 9 2.79 -2.47 5.30
CA LEU A 9 2.00 -2.03 4.13
C LEU A 9 2.85 -1.97 2.85
N LEU A 10 4.12 -1.60 2.95
CA LEU A 10 5.04 -1.58 1.80
C LEU A 10 5.21 -2.98 1.21
N ILE A 11 5.50 -3.96 2.06
CA ILE A 11 5.68 -5.37 1.66
C ILE A 11 4.39 -5.90 1.04
N MET A 12 3.24 -5.64 1.68
CA MET A 12 1.94 -6.08 1.19
C MET A 12 1.58 -5.45 -0.17
N GLY A 13 1.85 -4.16 -0.35
CA GLY A 13 1.67 -3.45 -1.62
C GLY A 13 2.57 -4.00 -2.73
N ALA A 14 3.82 -4.33 -2.42
CA ALA A 14 4.76 -4.93 -3.37
C ALA A 14 4.29 -6.33 -3.86
N VAL A 15 3.81 -7.19 -2.95
CA VAL A 15 3.24 -8.49 -3.30
C VAL A 15 2.01 -8.34 -4.19
N LEU A 16 1.14 -7.37 -3.88
CA LEU A 16 -0.05 -7.07 -4.69
C LEU A 16 0.32 -6.57 -6.09
N LEU A 17 1.37 -5.75 -6.21
CA LEU A 17 1.89 -5.30 -7.51
C LEU A 17 2.35 -6.47 -8.37
N ILE A 18 3.17 -7.37 -7.81
CA ILE A 18 3.68 -8.56 -8.51
C ILE A 18 2.51 -9.44 -8.97
N THR A 19 1.51 -9.61 -8.09
CA THR A 19 0.31 -10.38 -8.36
C THR A 19 -0.53 -9.74 -9.47
N GLY A 20 -0.75 -8.42 -9.41
CA GLY A 20 -1.47 -7.66 -10.42
C GLY A 20 -0.81 -7.73 -11.80
N CYS A 21 0.52 -7.62 -11.85
CA CYS A 21 1.30 -7.80 -13.08
C CYS A 21 1.18 -9.22 -13.64
N SER A 22 1.16 -10.25 -12.78
CA SER A 22 1.02 -11.64 -13.21
C SER A 22 -0.37 -11.93 -13.79
N ILE A 23 -1.42 -11.35 -13.20
CA ILE A 23 -2.81 -11.52 -13.64
C ILE A 23 -3.11 -10.70 -14.91
N LEU A 24 -2.30 -9.69 -15.24
CA LEU A 24 -2.49 -8.81 -16.41
C LEU A 24 -2.65 -9.58 -17.72
N LYS A 25 -1.91 -10.69 -17.87
CA LYS A 25 -1.95 -11.55 -19.05
C LYS A 25 -3.22 -12.41 -19.11
N LEU A 26 -3.85 -12.69 -17.97
CA LEU A 26 -5.00 -13.57 -17.85
C LEU A 26 -6.32 -12.80 -17.88
N ASN A 27 -6.41 -11.71 -17.10
CA ASN A 27 -7.63 -10.93 -16.96
C ASN A 27 -7.30 -9.45 -16.70
N LYS A 28 -7.37 -8.65 -17.76
CA LYS A 28 -7.04 -7.22 -17.74
C LYS A 28 -7.91 -6.41 -16.76
N LYS A 29 -9.20 -6.74 -16.62
CA LYS A 29 -10.11 -6.05 -15.69
C LYS A 29 -9.70 -6.30 -14.24
N ALA A 30 -9.51 -7.57 -13.88
CA ALA A 30 -9.08 -7.94 -12.53
C ALA A 30 -7.70 -7.36 -12.21
N ALA A 31 -6.76 -7.46 -13.15
CA ALA A 31 -5.42 -6.90 -12.98
C ALA A 31 -5.44 -5.38 -12.79
N SER A 32 -6.24 -4.64 -13.57
CA SER A 32 -6.39 -3.20 -13.40
C SER A 32 -6.91 -2.83 -12.02
N LEU A 33 -7.87 -3.59 -11.49
CA LEU A 33 -8.41 -3.36 -10.15
C LEU A 33 -7.37 -3.64 -9.07
N THR A 34 -6.66 -4.77 -9.19
CA THR A 34 -5.59 -5.17 -8.26
C THR A 34 -4.44 -4.17 -8.26
N LEU A 35 -4.01 -3.68 -9.43
CA LEU A 35 -2.95 -2.69 -9.56
C LEU A 35 -3.37 -1.33 -8.98
N ALA A 36 -4.62 -0.91 -9.17
CA ALA A 36 -5.15 0.30 -8.55
C ALA A 36 -5.12 0.20 -7.01
N PHE A 37 -5.56 -0.92 -6.45
CA PHE A 37 -5.49 -1.18 -5.00
C PHE A 37 -4.05 -1.20 -4.48
N ALA A 38 -3.14 -1.86 -5.20
CA ALA A 38 -1.73 -1.92 -4.85
C ALA A 38 -1.11 -0.51 -4.75
N THR A 39 -1.47 0.37 -5.70
CA THR A 39 -0.98 1.75 -5.75
C THR A 39 -1.48 2.57 -4.56
N ILE A 40 -2.75 2.43 -4.19
CA ILE A 40 -3.33 3.12 -3.02
C ILE A 40 -2.60 2.69 -1.74
N ILE A 41 -2.38 1.38 -1.57
CA ILE A 41 -1.66 0.82 -0.41
C ILE A 41 -0.23 1.37 -0.32
N LEU A 42 0.48 1.46 -1.45
CA LEU A 42 1.83 2.01 -1.48
C LEU A 42 1.86 3.51 -1.16
N CYS A 43 0.89 4.30 -1.65
CA CYS A 43 0.77 5.71 -1.25
C CYS A 43 0.59 5.87 0.27
N ILE A 44 -0.29 5.06 0.87
CA ILE A 44 -0.52 5.06 2.31
C ILE A 44 0.74 4.65 3.07
N SER A 45 1.46 3.64 2.57
CA SER A 45 2.74 3.21 3.14
C SER A 45 3.76 4.36 3.16
N VAL A 46 3.92 5.10 2.06
CA VAL A 46 4.82 6.27 2.00
C VAL A 46 4.42 7.36 2.98
N LEU A 47 3.12 7.65 3.10
CA LEU A 47 2.59 8.62 4.09
C LEU A 47 2.95 8.23 5.54
N LEU A 48 2.86 6.94 5.86
CA LEU A 48 3.23 6.39 7.18
C LEU A 48 4.75 6.38 7.42
N LEU A 49 5.54 6.00 6.41
CA LEU A 49 7.01 5.97 6.50
C LEU A 49 7.61 7.36 6.65
N THR A 50 7.11 8.33 5.88
CA THR A 50 7.58 9.71 5.92
C THR A 50 7.17 10.46 7.18
N GLY A 51 6.25 9.88 7.97
CA GLY A 51 5.73 10.51 9.18
C GLY A 51 4.83 11.72 8.92
N ILE A 52 4.51 12.02 7.65
CA ILE A 52 3.58 13.09 7.26
C ILE A 52 2.18 12.80 7.82
N TYR A 53 1.81 11.52 7.91
CA TYR A 53 0.56 11.07 8.49
C TYR A 53 0.85 10.13 9.67
N ASP A 54 0.56 10.60 10.88
CA ASP A 54 0.57 9.77 12.10
C ASP A 54 -0.85 9.73 12.71
N PRO A 55 -1.62 8.65 12.44
CA PRO A 55 -2.98 8.53 12.96
C PRO A 55 -3.02 8.35 14.49
N TYR A 56 -1.90 7.99 15.12
CA TYR A 56 -1.81 7.80 16.57
C TYR A 56 -1.38 9.05 17.32
N SER A 57 -0.80 10.05 16.62
CA SER A 57 -0.36 11.30 17.23
C SER A 57 -1.52 12.13 17.82
N ASN A 58 -2.75 11.92 17.35
CA ASN A 58 -3.91 12.72 17.77
C ASN A 58 -4.66 12.16 18.99
N HIS A 59 -4.22 11.01 19.53
CA HIS A 59 -4.86 10.32 20.65
C HIS A 59 -4.14 10.51 22.00
N ILE A 60 -3.00 11.22 22.00
CA ILE A 60 -2.25 11.56 23.21
C ILE A 60 -2.59 13.02 23.57
N HIS A 61 -3.77 13.25 24.13
CA HIS A 61 -4.12 14.52 24.78
C HIS A 61 -4.93 14.24 26.04
#